data_AF-A0A430V128-F1
#
_entry.id   AF-A0A430V128-F1
#
_cell.length_a   1.000
_cell.length_b   1.000
_cell.length_c   1.000
_cell.angle_alpha   90.00
_cell.angle_beta   90.00
_cell.angle_gamma   90.00
#
_symmetry.space_group_name_H-M   'P 1'
#
loop_
_entity.id
_entity.type
_entity.pdbx_description
1 polymer ?
#
loop_
_entity_poly.entity_id
_entity_poly.type
_entity_poly.pdbx_seq_one_letter_code
_entity_poly.pdbx_strand_id
1 'polypeptide(L)' 'PLSQRIIACSCGWECDRDVNAALVILRKGLGLSPDQALGLDRPEVTPLEKEAAARILGSNPSIRVSFLQ' A
#
# COMPACT_ATOMS: atom_id res chain seq x y z
N PRO A 1 10.94 -14.47 6.97
CA PRO A 1 10.29 -14.18 8.27
C PRO A 1 9.39 -12.96 8.18
N LEU A 2 8.28 -12.87 8.94
CA LEU A 2 7.41 -11.68 8.91
C LEU A 2 8.09 -10.43 9.49
N SER A 3 9.17 -10.59 10.26
CA SER A 3 10.03 -9.50 10.73
C SER A 3 10.89 -8.88 9.63
N GLN A 4 11.07 -9.56 8.51
CA GLN A 4 11.87 -9.07 7.40
C GLN A 4 11.02 -8.09 6.57
N ARG A 5 11.37 -6.80 6.71
CA ARG A 5 10.67 -5.70 6.04
C ARG A 5 11.20 -5.43 4.64
N ILE A 6 12.44 -5.82 4.32
CA ILE A 6 13.03 -5.59 3.01
C ILE A 6 13.00 -6.89 2.20
N ILE A 7 12.46 -6.82 0.98
CA ILE A 7 12.58 -7.86 -0.02
C ILE A 7 13.62 -7.45 -1.04
N ALA A 8 14.52 -8.39 -1.35
CA ALA A 8 15.55 -8.25 -2.36
C ALA A 8 15.26 -9.20 -3.54
N CYS A 9 15.37 -8.67 -4.75
CA CYS A 9 15.28 -9.42 -5.98
C CYS A 9 16.70 -9.82 -6.44
N SER A 10 16.81 -10.93 -7.16
CA SER A 10 18.09 -11.39 -7.73
C SER A 10 18.70 -10.40 -8.74
N CYS A 11 17.92 -9.44 -9.27
CA CYS A 11 18.44 -8.35 -10.11
C CYS A 11 19.05 -7.18 -9.32
N GLY A 12 19.14 -7.28 -7.99
CA GLY A 12 19.69 -6.24 -7.12
C GLY A 12 18.67 -5.18 -6.68
N TRP A 13 17.39 -5.33 -7.04
CA TRP A 13 16.33 -4.44 -6.58
C TRP A 13 15.90 -4.77 -5.15
N GLU A 14 15.79 -3.77 -4.30
CA GLU A 14 15.31 -3.91 -2.92
C GLU A 14 14.12 -2.98 -2.66
N CYS A 15 13.18 -3.42 -1.81
CA CYS A 15 12.01 -2.62 -1.46
C CYS A 15 11.43 -3.04 -0.11
N ASP A 16 10.75 -2.10 0.57
CA ASP A 16 9.88 -2.45 1.69
C ASP A 16 8.79 -3.42 1.20
N ARG A 17 8.52 -4.44 2.00
CA ARG A 17 7.64 -5.55 1.67
C ARG A 17 6.22 -5.08 1.46
N ASP A 18 5.74 -4.15 2.29
CA ASP A 18 4.37 -3.66 2.24
C ASP A 18 4.21 -2.74 1.02
N VAL A 19 5.24 -1.96 0.67
CA VAL A 19 5.31 -1.20 -0.58
C VAL A 19 5.28 -2.11 -1.81
N ASN A 20 6.10 -3.16 -1.84
CA ASN A 20 6.08 -4.13 -2.93
C ASN A 20 4.73 -4.84 -3.05
N ALA A 21 4.09 -5.19 -1.93
CA ALA A 21 2.75 -5.78 -1.94
C ALA A 21 1.72 -4.83 -2.58
N ALA A 22 1.74 -3.54 -2.22
CA ALA A 22 0.90 -2.53 -2.85
C ALA A 22 1.17 -2.42 -4.36
N LEU A 23 2.44 -2.35 -4.77
CA LEU A 23 2.83 -2.32 -6.19
C LEU A 23 2.36 -3.56 -6.95
N VAL A 24 2.41 -4.75 -6.35
CA VAL A 24 1.93 -6.00 -6.95
C VAL A 24 0.42 -5.98 -7.11
N ILE A 25 -0.33 -5.55 -6.10
CA ILE A 25 -1.79 -5.42 -6.18
C ILE A 25 -2.18 -4.46 -7.30
N LEU A 26 -1.55 -3.29 -7.35
CA LEU A 26 -1.81 -2.29 -8.38
C LEU A 26 -1.49 -2.82 -9.78
N ARG A 27 -0.27 -3.31 -9.99
CA ARG A 27 0.21 -3.69 -11.33
C ARG A 27 -0.35 -5.02 -11.82
N LYS A 28 -0.37 -6.05 -10.97
CA LYS A 28 -0.76 -7.41 -11.37
C LYS A 28 -2.23 -7.70 -11.03
N GLY A 29 -2.73 -7.17 -9.92
CA GLY A 29 -4.12 -7.36 -9.52
C GLY A 29 -5.09 -6.46 -10.29
N LEU A 30 -4.72 -5.20 -10.53
CA LEU A 30 -5.60 -4.19 -11.13
C LEU A 30 -5.15 -3.71 -12.51
N GLY A 31 -3.95 -4.09 -12.97
CA GLY A 31 -3.41 -3.61 -14.25
C GLY A 31 -3.03 -2.13 -14.27
N LEU A 32 -2.88 -1.51 -13.10
CA LEU A 32 -2.56 -0.08 -12.94
C LEU A 32 -1.07 0.13 -12.71
N SER A 33 -0.48 1.11 -13.40
CA SER A 33 0.81 1.67 -13.00
C SER A 33 0.67 2.44 -11.68
N PRO A 34 1.75 2.64 -10.91
CA PRO A 34 1.69 3.42 -9.67
C PRO A 34 1.15 4.84 -9.90
N ASP A 35 1.50 5.45 -11.03
CA ASP A 35 1.05 6.79 -11.42
C ASP A 35 -0.46 6.83 -11.77
N GLN A 36 -1.06 5.66 -12.04
CA GLN A 36 -2.50 5.50 -12.25
C GLN A 36 -3.26 5.16 -10.96
N ALA A 37 -2.57 4.73 -9.90
CA ALA A 37 -3.19 4.30 -8.65
C ALA A 37 -3.82 5.48 -7.88
N LEU A 38 -3.16 6.64 -7.91
CA LEU A 38 -3.64 7.90 -7.35
C LEU A 38 -3.12 9.03 -8.24
N GLY A 39 -3.93 9.47 -9.20
CA GLY A 39 -3.60 10.64 -10.03
C GLY A 39 -3.57 11.93 -9.19
N LEU A 40 -2.69 12.87 -9.53
CA LEU A 40 -2.54 14.17 -8.87
C LEU A 40 -3.84 14.99 -8.82
N ASP A 41 -4.80 14.69 -9.71
CA ASP A 41 -6.07 15.41 -9.85
C ASP A 41 -7.25 14.75 -9.12
N ARG A 42 -7.03 13.73 -8.29
CA ARG A 42 -8.12 13.16 -7.48
C ARG A 42 -8.27 13.90 -6.14
N PRO A 43 -9.51 14.14 -5.68
CA PRO A 43 -9.75 14.76 -4.38
C PRO A 43 -9.10 13.96 -3.26
N GLU A 44 -8.70 14.65 -2.19
CA GLU A 44 -8.25 14.02 -0.95
C GLU A 44 -9.15 12.82 -0.61
N VAL A 45 -8.53 11.70 -0.23
CA VAL A 45 -9.25 10.50 0.20
C VAL A 45 -10.26 10.92 1.25
N THR A 46 -11.53 10.69 0.96
CA THR A 46 -12.61 11.16 1.81
C THR A 46 -12.50 10.49 3.19
N PRO A 47 -13.01 11.11 4.27
CA PRO A 47 -13.02 10.49 5.58
C PRO A 47 -13.60 9.07 5.57
N LEU A 48 -14.62 8.81 4.73
CA LEU A 48 -15.25 7.50 4.58
C LEU A 48 -14.31 6.47 3.94
N GLU A 49 -13.57 6.84 2.89
CA GLU A 49 -12.59 5.96 2.24
C GLU A 49 -11.39 5.69 3.17
N LYS A 50 -10.96 6.68 3.96
CA LYS A 50 -9.94 6.49 5.00
C LYS A 50 -10.42 5.49 6.05
N GLU A 51 -11.67 5.62 6.50
CA GLU A 51 -12.26 4.71 7.50
C GLU A 51 -12.47 3.30 6.93
N ALA A 52 -12.92 3.17 5.68
CA ALA A 52 -13.05 1.89 5.00
C ALA A 52 -11.70 1.20 4.82
N ALA A 53 -10.67 1.94 4.38
CA ALA A 53 -9.31 1.43 4.29
C ALA A 53 -8.79 1.02 5.67
N ALA A 54 -9.05 1.80 6.73
CA ALA A 54 -8.69 1.44 8.09
C ALA A 54 -9.44 0.20 8.62
N ARG A 55 -10.71 0.00 8.25
CA ARG A 55 -11.45 -1.23 8.63
C ARG A 55 -10.91 -2.47 7.92
N ILE A 56 -10.56 -2.34 6.64
CA ILE A 56 -10.03 -3.44 5.82
C ILE A 56 -8.59 -3.77 6.21
N LEU A 57 -7.77 -2.74 6.44
CA LEU A 57 -6.32 -2.87 6.63
C LEU A 57 -5.88 -2.76 8.08
N GLY A 58 -6.68 -2.20 8.98
CA GLY A 58 -6.33 -1.97 10.38
C GLY A 58 -6.26 -3.25 11.23
N SER A 59 -6.88 -4.34 10.78
CA SER A 59 -6.67 -5.67 11.37
C SER A 59 -5.35 -6.31 10.92
N ASN A 60 -4.64 -5.73 9.94
CA ASN A 60 -3.35 -6.20 9.50
C ASN A 60 -2.26 -5.65 10.46
N PRO A 61 -1.57 -6.50 11.23
CA PRO A 61 -0.59 -6.06 12.23
C PRO A 61 0.65 -5.38 11.61
N SER A 62 0.80 -5.41 10.28
CA SER A 62 1.90 -4.76 9.57
C SER A 62 1.58 -3.33 9.14
N ILE A 63 0.31 -2.89 9.22
CA ILE A 63 -0.11 -1.55 8.79
C ILE A 63 -0.45 -0.71 10.02
N ARG A 64 0.26 0.41 10.19
CA ARG A 64 -0.04 1.40 11.22
C ARG A 64 -0.99 2.45 10.67
N VAL A 65 -2.23 2.43 11.14
CA VAL A 65 -3.22 3.47 10.86
C VAL A 65 -3.17 4.49 11.99
N SER A 66 -2.77 5.73 11.70
CA SER A 66 -2.88 6.86 12.63
C SER A 66 -4.05 7.73 12.22
N PHE A 67 -5.06 7.84 13.07
CA PHE A 67 -6.12 8.83 12.90
C PHE A 67 -5.61 10.17 13.45
N LEU A 68 -5.80 11.26 12.71
CA LEU A 68 -5.69 12.60 13.30
C LEU A 68 -6.84 12.71 14.31
N GLN A 69 -6.48 12.91 15.58
CA GLN A 69 -7.45 13.18 16.65
C GLN A 69 -8.14 14.52 16.44
#